data_AF-A0A1W0ABF6-F1
#
_entry.id   AF-A0A1W0ABF6-F1
#
_cell.length_a   1.000
_cell.length_b   1.000
_cell.length_c   1.000
_cell.angle_alpha   90.00
_cell.angle_beta   90.00
_cell.angle_gamma   90.00
#
_symmetry.space_group_name_H-M   'P 1'
#
loop_
_entity.id
_entity.type
_entity.pdbx_description
1 polymer ?
#
loop_
_entity_poly.entity_id
_entity_poly.type
_entity_poly.pdbx_seq_one_letter_code
_entity_poly.pdbx_strand_id
1 'polypeptide(L)'
;MATWRVGRTNDSSGVAAALRPSTGYREDMVRRGVKPRDFVKENRKRIQLKQQEQKMKLIEEEEKKRAKEAVNSFKIKRFERAASRMGSTTQSEDAMMDNRSVSSRYSTHRREYNKARVPTQEELKERERQLKSSQNRQRIDFVNSNAWEVINKQPKKSIPSPAEIWDEEARRHQSYGEVPGYLRTRKAAVSYYLQFNHLI
;
A
#
# COMPACT_ATOMS: atom_id res chain seq x y z
N MET A 1 -15.98 -38.13 -4.64
CA MET A 1 -15.58 -38.40 -3.25
C MET A 1 -14.09 -38.68 -3.23
N ALA A 2 -13.27 -37.78 -2.68
CA ALA A 2 -11.82 -37.96 -2.63
C ALA A 2 -11.45 -38.72 -1.34
N THR A 3 -10.94 -39.94 -1.48
CA THR A 3 -10.48 -40.78 -0.38
C THR A 3 -9.07 -40.34 0.03
N TRP A 4 -8.92 -39.84 1.25
CA TRP A 4 -7.62 -39.54 1.86
C TRP A 4 -7.00 -40.85 2.36
N ARG A 5 -6.01 -41.38 1.65
CA ARG A 5 -5.15 -42.43 2.21
C ARG A 5 -4.14 -41.78 3.13
N VAL A 6 -4.22 -42.08 4.43
CA VAL A 6 -3.17 -41.77 5.40
C VAL A 6 -1.99 -42.69 5.10
N GLY A 7 -1.03 -42.18 4.34
CA GLY A 7 0.26 -42.86 4.16
C GLY A 7 0.96 -42.94 5.50
N ARG A 8 1.22 -44.15 6.00
CA ARG A 8 2.10 -44.37 7.14
C ARG A 8 3.48 -43.85 6.76
N THR A 9 3.89 -42.76 7.39
CA THR A 9 5.18 -42.13 7.16
C THR A 9 6.28 -42.97 7.81
N ASN A 10 6.87 -43.87 7.04
CA ASN A 10 8.23 -44.32 7.33
C ASN A 10 9.14 -43.14 6.97
N ASP A 11 9.22 -42.14 7.85
CA ASP A 11 9.95 -40.89 7.60
C ASP A 11 11.46 -41.14 7.67
N SER A 12 11.98 -41.80 6.63
CA SER A 12 13.40 -41.77 6.25
C SER A 12 13.90 -40.34 6.01
N SER A 13 13.02 -39.33 6.09
CA SER A 13 13.30 -37.90 6.12
C SER A 13 14.42 -37.55 7.12
N GLY A 14 14.35 -38.04 8.36
CA GLY A 14 15.36 -37.72 9.38
C GLY A 14 16.74 -38.29 9.05
N VAL A 15 16.80 -39.55 8.62
CA VAL A 15 18.04 -40.22 8.21
C VAL A 15 18.59 -39.61 6.90
N ALA A 16 17.72 -39.29 5.95
CA ALA A 16 18.11 -38.63 4.71
C ALA A 16 18.60 -37.20 4.93
N ALA A 17 18.01 -36.46 5.88
CA ALA A 17 18.48 -35.14 6.28
C ALA A 17 19.85 -35.21 6.98
N ALA A 18 20.10 -36.25 7.78
CA ALA A 18 21.40 -36.48 8.40
C ALA A 18 22.49 -36.87 7.39
N LEU A 19 22.16 -37.72 6.41
CA LEU A 19 23.10 -38.13 5.36
C LEU A 19 23.32 -37.04 4.29
N ARG A 20 22.33 -36.17 4.07
CA ARG A 20 22.36 -35.10 3.08
C ARG A 20 21.72 -33.85 3.67
N PRO A 21 22.44 -33.10 4.52
CA PRO A 21 21.90 -31.87 5.07
C PRO A 21 21.50 -30.92 3.93
N SER A 22 20.31 -30.35 4.01
CA SER A 22 19.90 -29.22 3.16
C SER A 22 20.24 -27.93 3.89
N THR A 23 20.69 -26.92 3.17
CA THR A 23 20.96 -25.59 3.74
C THR A 23 19.66 -24.82 3.98
N GLY A 24 18.54 -25.28 3.41
CA GLY A 24 17.22 -24.75 3.73
C GLY A 24 16.07 -25.28 2.87
N TYR A 25 14.86 -24.81 3.19
CA TYR A 25 13.59 -25.24 2.58
C TYR A 25 13.55 -25.16 1.05
N ARG A 26 14.22 -24.16 0.46
CA ARG A 26 14.30 -24.01 -0.99
C ARG A 26 15.02 -25.18 -1.65
N GLU A 27 16.07 -25.70 -1.04
CA GLU A 27 16.81 -26.86 -1.55
C GLU A 27 16.00 -28.15 -1.38
N ASP A 28 15.24 -28.27 -0.30
CA ASP A 28 14.34 -29.41 -0.08
C ASP A 28 13.24 -29.48 -1.15
N MET A 29 12.69 -28.32 -1.56
CA MET A 29 11.76 -28.25 -2.68
C MET A 29 12.41 -28.73 -3.99
N VAL A 30 13.63 -28.27 -4.29
CA VAL A 30 14.36 -28.67 -5.50
C VAL A 30 14.65 -30.17 -5.51
N ARG A 31 15.06 -30.74 -4.37
CA ARG A 31 15.31 -32.18 -4.21
C ARG A 31 14.04 -33.01 -4.38
N ARG A 32 12.89 -32.49 -3.94
CA ARG A 32 11.56 -33.08 -4.20
C ARG A 32 11.09 -32.88 -5.65
N GLY A 33 11.88 -32.24 -6.51
CA GLY A 33 11.55 -31.95 -7.90
C GLY A 33 10.59 -30.75 -8.08
N VAL A 34 10.28 -30.03 -7.00
CA VAL A 34 9.41 -28.86 -7.03
C VAL A 34 10.26 -27.62 -7.28
N LYS A 35 9.98 -26.90 -8.38
CA LYS A 35 10.65 -25.64 -8.67
C LYS A 35 10.20 -24.59 -7.64
N PRO A 36 11.13 -23.96 -6.90
CA PRO A 36 10.79 -22.88 -5.99
C PRO A 36 10.08 -21.73 -6.70
N ARG A 37 9.18 -21.07 -6.00
CA ARG A 37 8.40 -19.96 -6.56
C ARG A 37 9.28 -18.72 -6.76
N ASP A 38 9.37 -18.25 -7.99
CA ASP A 38 10.11 -17.04 -8.36
C ASP A 38 9.22 -15.79 -8.27
N PHE A 39 9.13 -15.20 -7.07
CA PHE A 39 8.31 -14.02 -6.83
C PHE A 39 8.72 -12.81 -7.70
N VAL A 40 10.00 -12.67 -8.05
CA VAL A 40 10.48 -11.58 -8.90
C VAL A 40 9.87 -11.66 -10.31
N LYS A 41 9.83 -12.86 -10.89
CA LYS A 41 9.27 -13.10 -12.23
C LYS A 41 7.75 -12.91 -12.22
N GLU A 42 7.08 -13.37 -11.18
CA GLU A 42 5.63 -13.20 -11.01
C GLU A 42 5.25 -11.72 -10.81
N ASN A 43 5.99 -10.99 -9.98
CA ASN A 43 5.77 -9.57 -9.74
C ASN A 43 5.98 -8.75 -11.01
N ARG A 44 7.02 -9.05 -11.80
CA ARG A 44 7.25 -8.39 -13.10
C ARG A 44 6.07 -8.58 -14.05
N LYS A 45 5.53 -9.80 -14.15
CA LYS A 45 4.33 -10.08 -14.97
C LYS A 45 3.11 -9.31 -14.47
N ARG A 46 2.88 -9.27 -13.15
CA ARG A 46 1.76 -8.53 -12.55
C ARG A 46 1.85 -7.03 -12.84
N ILE A 47 3.05 -6.45 -12.75
CA ILE A 47 3.28 -5.04 -13.07
C ILE A 47 2.98 -4.77 -14.55
N GLN A 48 3.45 -5.63 -15.46
CA GLN A 48 3.18 -5.48 -16.90
C GLN A 48 1.68 -5.54 -17.22
N LEU A 49 0.96 -6.51 -16.66
CA LEU A 49 -0.49 -6.62 -16.85
C LEU A 49 -1.22 -5.37 -16.33
N LYS A 50 -0.84 -4.88 -15.15
CA LYS A 50 -1.43 -3.66 -14.58
C LYS A 50 -1.18 -2.43 -15.44
N GLN A 51 0.01 -2.30 -16.02
CA GLN A 51 0.34 -1.21 -16.95
C GLN A 51 -0.47 -1.31 -18.25
N GLN A 52 -0.65 -2.52 -18.79
CA GLN A 52 -1.50 -2.74 -19.97
C GLN A 52 -2.96 -2.40 -19.68
N GLU A 53 -3.49 -2.84 -18.54
CA GLU A 53 -4.86 -2.53 -18.11
C GLU A 53 -5.08 -1.02 -17.97
N GLN A 54 -4.11 -0.29 -17.39
CA GLN A 54 -4.18 1.16 -17.29
C GLN A 54 -4.19 1.83 -18.66
N LYS A 55 -3.35 1.39 -19.60
CA LYS A 55 -3.35 1.90 -20.98
C LYS A 55 -4.67 1.64 -21.68
N MET A 56 -5.23 0.43 -21.53
CA MET A 56 -6.53 0.08 -22.11
C MET A 56 -7.66 0.95 -21.55
N LYS A 57 -7.68 1.19 -20.23
CA LYS A 57 -8.67 2.08 -19.59
C LYS A 57 -8.56 3.52 -20.08
N LEU A 58 -7.35 4.04 -20.28
CA LEU A 58 -7.15 5.38 -20.83
C LEU A 58 -7.70 5.50 -22.25
N ILE A 59 -7.41 4.51 -23.11
CA ILE A 59 -7.93 4.47 -24.49
C ILE A 59 -9.47 4.41 -24.48
N GLU A 60 -10.06 3.55 -23.65
CA GLU A 60 -11.53 3.43 -23.54
C GLU A 60 -12.17 4.73 -23.04
N GLU A 61 -11.54 5.43 -22.09
CA GLU A 61 -12.02 6.74 -21.63
C GLU A 61 -11.91 7.83 -22.72
N GLU A 62 -10.84 7.83 -23.51
CA GLU A 62 -10.68 8.75 -24.65
C GLU A 62 -11.74 8.50 -25.72
N GLU A 63 -12.03 7.24 -26.05
CA GLU A 63 -13.10 6.87 -26.98
C GLU A 63 -14.47 7.32 -26.47
N LYS A 64 -14.76 7.12 -25.17
CA LYS A 64 -15.99 7.60 -24.54
C LYS A 64 -16.10 9.12 -24.56
N LYS A 65 -14.99 9.85 -24.38
CA LYS A 65 -14.97 11.32 -24.48
C LYS A 65 -15.25 11.77 -25.91
N ARG A 66 -14.60 11.18 -26.91
CA ARG A 66 -14.86 11.46 -28.34
C ARG A 66 -16.31 11.18 -28.74
N ALA A 67 -16.88 10.07 -28.28
CA ALA A 67 -18.29 9.77 -28.53
C ALA A 67 -19.23 10.80 -27.89
N LYS A 68 -18.95 11.24 -26.65
CA LYS A 68 -19.72 12.30 -25.98
C LYS A 68 -19.58 13.66 -26.67
N GLU A 69 -18.39 14.01 -27.14
CA GLU A 69 -18.13 15.23 -27.91
C GLU A 69 -18.89 15.23 -29.22
N ALA A 70 -18.90 14.10 -29.94
CA ALA A 70 -19.70 13.93 -31.16
C ALA A 70 -21.21 14.08 -30.88
N VAL A 71 -21.72 13.55 -29.77
CA VAL A 71 -23.15 13.73 -29.41
C VAL A 71 -23.46 15.18 -29.01
N ASN A 72 -22.54 15.86 -28.34
CA ASN A 72 -22.73 17.26 -27.93
C ASN A 72 -22.59 18.25 -29.09
N SER A 73 -21.80 17.95 -30.13
CA SER A 73 -21.66 18.81 -31.30
C SER A 73 -22.93 18.87 -32.16
N PHE A 74 -23.84 17.88 -32.06
CA PHE A 74 -25.14 17.91 -32.73
C PHE A 74 -26.26 18.59 -31.92
N LYS A 75 -26.01 19.05 -30.69
CA LYS A 75 -26.98 19.87 -29.95
C LYS A 75 -26.96 21.29 -30.53
N ILE A 76 -27.81 21.50 -31.53
CA ILE A 76 -28.16 22.83 -32.05
C ILE A 76 -28.51 23.74 -30.87
N LYS A 77 -27.81 24.88 -30.76
CA LYS A 77 -28.09 25.93 -29.77
C LYS A 77 -29.56 26.36 -29.89
N ARG A 78 -30.43 25.86 -29.02
CA ARG A 78 -31.80 26.38 -28.89
C ARG A 78 -31.70 27.81 -28.38
N PHE A 79 -32.46 28.70 -29.02
CA PHE A 79 -32.44 30.14 -28.87
C PHE A 79 -32.56 30.63 -27.42
N GLU A 80 -31.45 31.06 -26.82
CA GLU A 80 -31.41 31.70 -25.49
C GLU A 80 -31.93 33.17 -25.48
N ARG A 81 -32.39 33.72 -26.61
CA ARG A 81 -32.81 35.14 -26.72
C ARG A 81 -34.29 35.44 -26.45
N ALA A 82 -35.08 34.49 -25.91
CA ALA A 82 -36.53 34.67 -25.77
C ALA A 82 -37.04 35.09 -24.37
N ALA A 83 -36.22 35.10 -23.31
CA ALA A 83 -36.73 35.14 -21.93
C ALA A 83 -36.53 36.46 -21.14
N SER A 84 -35.97 37.53 -21.72
CA SER A 84 -35.68 38.76 -20.96
C SER A 84 -36.63 39.92 -21.31
N ARG A 85 -37.93 39.79 -21.01
CA ARG A 85 -38.88 40.92 -20.98
C ARG A 85 -40.21 40.50 -20.32
N MET A 86 -40.33 40.71 -19.00
CA MET A 86 -41.56 40.75 -18.15
C MET A 86 -41.10 40.44 -16.72
N GLY A 87 -41.32 41.20 -15.65
CA GLY A 87 -41.96 42.48 -15.39
C GLY A 87 -41.69 42.79 -13.90
N SER A 88 -41.57 44.07 -13.55
CA SER A 88 -41.53 44.57 -12.16
C SER A 88 -42.95 44.65 -11.55
N THR A 89 -43.05 45.13 -10.29
CA THR A 89 -44.27 45.71 -9.62
C THR A 89 -45.00 44.68 -8.73
N THR A 90 -45.33 44.81 -7.42
CA THR A 90 -45.31 45.88 -6.38
C THR A 90 -45.69 45.28 -5.00
N GLN A 91 -45.25 45.94 -3.91
CA GLN A 91 -45.94 46.27 -2.63
C GLN A 91 -46.79 45.22 -1.86
N SER A 92 -46.60 45.11 -0.53
CA SER A 92 -47.42 45.80 0.51
C SER A 92 -47.27 45.17 1.90
N GLU A 93 -47.36 46.03 2.91
CA GLU A 93 -47.24 45.82 4.36
C GLU A 93 -48.58 45.38 5.00
N ASP A 94 -48.52 45.15 6.32
CA ASP A 94 -49.60 45.13 7.32
C ASP A 94 -50.48 43.89 7.51
N ALA A 95 -50.30 43.22 8.66
CA ALA A 95 -51.39 42.76 9.51
C ALA A 95 -50.92 42.55 10.95
N MET A 96 -51.24 43.51 11.81
CA MET A 96 -51.24 43.44 13.27
C MET A 96 -52.23 42.36 13.76
N MET A 97 -51.90 41.63 14.83
CA MET A 97 -52.87 41.24 15.86
C MET A 97 -52.16 40.90 17.18
N ASP A 98 -52.44 41.74 18.18
CA ASP A 98 -52.23 41.54 19.61
C ASP A 98 -53.16 40.44 20.13
N ASN A 99 -52.70 39.56 21.01
CA ASN A 99 -53.60 38.86 21.93
C ASN A 99 -52.92 38.54 23.28
N ARG A 100 -53.35 39.27 24.31
CA ARG A 100 -53.01 39.07 25.72
C ARG A 100 -53.84 37.92 26.30
N SER A 101 -53.24 37.03 27.11
CA SER A 101 -53.68 36.76 28.50
C SER A 101 -53.00 35.53 29.16
N VAL A 102 -52.46 35.81 30.37
CA VAL A 102 -52.63 35.07 31.65
C VAL A 102 -52.04 33.65 31.81
N SER A 103 -50.97 33.60 32.61
CA SER A 103 -50.69 32.71 33.75
C SER A 103 -51.30 31.29 33.79
N SER A 104 -50.43 30.27 33.78
CA SER A 104 -50.67 29.04 34.56
C SER A 104 -49.34 28.42 35.02
N ARG A 105 -49.15 28.40 36.34
CA ARG A 105 -48.08 27.68 37.03
C ARG A 105 -48.48 26.21 37.15
N TYR A 106 -47.85 25.34 36.37
CA TYR A 106 -47.68 23.93 36.76
C TYR A 106 -46.29 23.45 36.34
N SER A 107 -45.49 23.14 37.34
CA SER A 107 -44.28 22.34 37.23
C SER A 107 -44.65 20.96 36.69
N THR A 108 -44.14 20.63 35.51
CA THR A 108 -43.88 19.25 35.14
C THR A 108 -42.47 19.15 34.59
N HIS A 109 -41.66 18.36 35.28
CA HIS A 109 -40.43 17.78 34.78
C HIS A 109 -40.64 17.26 33.35
N ARG A 110 -40.21 18.02 32.35
CA ARG A 110 -40.08 17.50 30.99
C ARG A 110 -38.64 17.75 30.57
N ARG A 111 -37.88 16.65 30.56
CA ARG A 111 -36.55 16.54 29.93
C ARG A 111 -36.58 17.36 28.65
N GLU A 112 -36.03 18.58 28.70
CA GLU A 112 -35.74 19.32 27.50
C GLU A 112 -34.70 18.47 26.79
N TYR A 113 -35.17 17.86 25.71
CA TYR A 113 -34.39 17.07 24.81
C TYR A 113 -33.10 17.83 24.52
N ASN A 114 -31.96 17.22 24.83
CA ASN A 114 -30.63 17.58 24.36
C ASN A 114 -30.55 17.45 22.81
N LYS A 115 -31.44 18.12 22.10
CA LYS A 115 -31.47 18.22 20.66
C LYS A 115 -30.94 19.60 20.35
N ALA A 116 -29.79 19.62 19.67
CA ALA A 116 -29.20 20.87 19.21
C ALA A 116 -30.26 21.69 18.47
N ARG A 117 -30.27 23.00 18.72
CA ARG A 117 -31.11 23.95 18.00
C ARG A 117 -30.94 23.73 16.50
N VAL A 118 -32.05 23.67 15.77
CA VAL A 118 -32.03 23.56 14.31
C VAL A 118 -31.34 24.81 13.75
N PRO A 119 -30.25 24.66 12.97
CA PRO A 119 -29.56 25.80 12.38
C PRO A 119 -30.48 26.63 11.52
N THR A 120 -30.27 27.95 11.52
CA THR A 120 -31.07 28.86 10.70
C THR A 120 -30.71 28.73 9.23
N GLN A 121 -31.60 29.17 8.34
CA GLN A 121 -31.39 29.04 6.89
C GLN A 121 -30.24 29.91 6.38
N GLU A 122 -29.94 31.01 7.06
CA GLU A 122 -28.77 31.85 6.78
C GLU A 122 -27.48 31.17 7.22
N GLU A 123 -27.45 30.55 8.41
CA GLU A 123 -26.31 29.76 8.89
C GLU A 123 -25.97 28.61 7.94
N LEU A 124 -26.98 27.93 7.38
CA LEU A 124 -26.78 26.87 6.40
C LEU A 124 -26.10 27.38 5.12
N LYS A 125 -26.56 28.52 4.59
CA LYS A 125 -25.96 29.15 3.39
C LYS A 125 -24.51 29.59 3.63
N GLU A 126 -24.23 30.11 4.82
CA GLU A 126 -22.87 30.52 5.18
C GLU A 126 -21.94 29.32 5.32
N ARG A 127 -22.44 28.21 5.89
CA ARG A 127 -21.71 26.93 5.99
C ARG A 127 -21.42 26.34 4.61
N GLU A 128 -22.37 26.39 3.69
CA GLU A 128 -22.15 25.98 2.30
C GLU A 128 -21.10 26.85 1.60
N ARG A 129 -21.11 28.17 1.84
CA ARG A 129 -20.10 29.09 1.30
C ARG A 129 -18.70 28.76 1.85
N GLN A 130 -18.58 28.42 3.13
CA GLN A 130 -17.33 27.98 3.75
C GLN A 130 -16.86 26.60 3.26
N LEU A 131 -17.78 25.65 3.05
CA LEU A 131 -17.46 24.34 2.46
C LEU A 131 -16.98 24.49 1.02
N LYS A 132 -17.60 25.37 0.24
CA LYS A 132 -17.22 25.64 -1.15
C LYS A 132 -15.87 26.37 -1.25
N SER A 133 -15.57 27.26 -0.30
CA SER A 133 -14.26 27.93 -0.23
C SER A 133 -13.13 27.01 0.24
N SER A 134 -13.43 26.02 1.09
CA SER A 134 -12.47 24.99 1.54
C SER A 134 -12.27 23.86 0.53
N GLN A 135 -13.29 23.47 -0.22
CA GLN A 135 -13.16 22.49 -1.33
C GLN A 135 -12.28 23.00 -2.47
N ASN A 136 -12.26 24.32 -2.70
CA ASN A 136 -11.42 24.93 -3.73
C ASN A 136 -9.93 25.01 -3.33
N ARG A 137 -9.58 24.74 -2.07
CA ARG A 137 -8.21 25.02 -1.63
C ARG A 137 -7.20 23.98 -2.08
N GLN A 138 -7.42 22.67 -1.98
CA GLN A 138 -6.39 21.73 -2.43
C GLN A 138 -7.00 20.39 -2.84
N ARG A 139 -6.87 20.05 -4.13
CA ARG A 139 -7.01 18.67 -4.61
C ARG A 139 -5.75 17.92 -4.15
N ILE A 140 -5.72 17.54 -2.88
CA ILE A 140 -4.58 16.84 -2.30
C ILE A 140 -4.55 15.43 -2.90
N ASP A 141 -3.47 15.11 -3.61
CA ASP A 141 -3.24 13.76 -4.09
C ASP A 141 -2.73 12.90 -2.93
N PHE A 142 -3.68 12.28 -2.23
CA PHE A 142 -3.39 11.42 -1.09
C PHE A 142 -2.50 10.23 -1.44
N VAL A 143 -2.47 9.79 -2.70
CA VAL A 143 -1.61 8.67 -3.11
C VAL A 143 -0.15 9.13 -3.11
N ASN A 144 0.11 10.29 -3.71
CA ASN A 144 1.46 10.86 -3.73
C ASN A 144 1.91 11.36 -2.35
N SER A 145 1.03 11.99 -1.56
CA SER A 145 1.40 12.44 -0.21
C SER A 145 1.76 11.27 0.71
N ASN A 146 0.96 10.21 0.68
CA ASN A 146 1.21 9.02 1.51
C ASN A 146 2.47 8.28 1.04
N ALA A 147 2.74 8.24 -0.28
CA ALA A 147 3.96 7.63 -0.81
C ALA A 147 5.21 8.34 -0.28
N TRP A 148 5.23 9.68 -0.32
CA TRP A 148 6.34 10.47 0.22
C TRP A 148 6.50 10.31 1.74
N GLU A 149 5.38 10.28 2.47
CA GLU A 149 5.40 10.06 3.92
C GLU A 149 6.01 8.69 4.27
N VAL A 150 5.64 7.64 3.55
CA VAL A 150 6.21 6.30 3.74
C VAL A 150 7.69 6.28 3.41
N ILE A 151 8.11 6.86 2.28
CA ILE A 151 9.52 6.92 1.89
C ILE A 151 10.36 7.64 2.95
N ASN A 152 9.87 8.76 3.47
CA ASN A 152 10.57 9.56 4.48
C ASN A 152 10.61 8.88 5.85
N LYS A 153 9.59 8.08 6.20
CA LYS A 153 9.54 7.31 7.44
C LYS A 153 10.32 5.99 7.38
N GLN A 154 10.83 5.56 6.22
CA GLN A 154 11.64 4.35 6.17
C GLN A 154 12.88 4.54 7.07
N PRO A 155 13.18 3.57 7.95
CA PRO A 155 14.38 3.65 8.76
C PRO A 155 15.57 3.71 7.81
N LYS A 156 16.29 4.84 7.82
CA LYS A 156 17.56 4.94 7.12
C LYS A 156 18.45 3.86 7.72
N LYS A 157 18.87 2.89 6.91
CA LYS A 157 19.86 1.89 7.34
C LYS A 157 21.02 2.69 7.93
N SER A 158 21.33 2.48 9.21
CA SER A 158 22.49 3.11 9.82
C SER A 158 23.68 2.71 8.98
N ILE A 159 24.31 3.70 8.35
CA ILE A 159 25.61 3.48 7.74
C ILE A 159 26.49 3.06 8.92
N PRO A 160 27.06 1.84 8.91
CA PRO A 160 27.82 1.36 10.05
C PRO A 160 28.93 2.36 10.36
N SER A 161 29.06 2.69 11.64
CA SER A 161 30.12 3.59 12.08
C SER A 161 31.46 3.01 11.63
N PRO A 162 32.46 3.83 11.26
CA PRO A 162 33.80 3.33 10.96
C PRO A 162 34.30 2.36 12.04
N ALA A 163 34.02 2.61 13.32
CA ALA A 163 34.36 1.71 14.41
C ALA A 163 33.69 0.33 14.31
N GLU A 164 32.41 0.27 13.92
CA GLU A 164 31.69 -1.00 13.72
C GLU A 164 32.29 -1.79 12.55
N ILE A 165 32.68 -1.10 11.47
CA ILE A 165 33.35 -1.74 10.32
C ILE A 165 34.69 -2.34 10.75
N TRP A 166 35.49 -1.60 11.53
CA TRP A 166 36.76 -2.10 12.07
C TRP A 166 36.58 -3.29 13.00
N ASP A 167 35.55 -3.28 13.87
CA ASP A 167 35.24 -4.42 14.75
C ASP A 167 34.77 -5.66 13.95
N GLU A 168 33.97 -5.46 12.91
CA GLU A 168 33.51 -6.53 12.02
C GLU A 168 34.65 -7.12 11.20
N GLU A 169 35.62 -6.30 10.80
CA GLU A 169 36.83 -6.71 10.10
C GLU A 169 37.84 -7.38 11.05
N ALA A 170 37.97 -6.90 12.28
CA ALA A 170 38.80 -7.54 13.31
C ALA A 170 38.27 -8.92 13.73
N ARG A 171 36.94 -9.12 13.69
CA ARG A 171 36.33 -10.44 13.89
C ARG A 171 36.59 -11.42 12.74
N ARG A 172 36.93 -10.93 11.55
CA ARG A 172 37.33 -11.78 10.43
C ARG A 172 38.78 -12.19 10.61
N HIS A 173 39.01 -13.49 10.77
CA HIS A 173 40.37 -14.00 10.82
C HIS A 173 41.05 -13.77 9.47
N GLN A 174 42.23 -13.11 9.45
CA GLN A 174 42.93 -12.76 8.21
C GLN A 174 43.22 -13.98 7.32
N SER A 175 43.42 -15.15 7.93
CA SER A 175 43.68 -16.40 7.21
C SER A 175 42.43 -17.24 6.95
N TYR A 176 41.22 -16.66 7.02
CA TYR A 176 39.99 -17.40 6.75
C TYR A 176 39.97 -17.89 5.30
N GLY A 177 40.00 -19.20 5.10
CA GLY A 177 40.13 -19.83 3.78
C GLY A 177 41.57 -20.22 3.39
N GLU A 178 42.58 -19.82 4.16
CA GLU A 178 43.95 -20.30 3.97
C GLU A 178 44.24 -21.52 4.83
N VAL A 179 44.95 -22.50 4.25
CA VAL A 179 45.40 -23.69 4.97
C VAL A 179 46.54 -23.31 5.91
N PRO A 180 46.43 -23.56 7.24
CA PRO A 180 47.49 -23.27 8.21
C PRO A 180 48.85 -23.87 7.81
N GLY A 181 49.92 -23.08 7.99
CA GLY A 181 51.28 -23.45 7.55
C GLY A 181 51.79 -24.78 8.11
N TYR A 182 51.43 -25.11 9.35
CA TYR A 182 51.81 -26.37 9.99
C TYR A 182 51.25 -27.62 9.29
N LEU A 183 50.12 -27.50 8.59
CA LEU A 183 49.57 -28.61 7.81
C LEU A 183 50.37 -28.85 6.53
N ARG A 184 50.88 -27.78 5.90
CA ARG A 184 51.74 -27.88 4.72
C ARG A 184 53.07 -28.53 5.09
N THR A 185 53.70 -28.10 6.17
CA THR A 185 54.97 -28.68 6.64
C THR A 185 54.79 -30.13 7.06
N ARG A 186 53.70 -30.47 7.78
CA ARG A 186 53.38 -31.85 8.14
C ARG A 186 53.19 -32.74 6.91
N LYS A 187 52.44 -32.27 5.90
CA LYS A 187 52.22 -33.03 4.66
C LYS A 187 53.54 -33.24 3.89
N ALA A 188 54.38 -32.21 3.82
CA ALA A 188 55.71 -32.33 3.21
C ALA A 188 56.58 -33.35 3.94
N ALA A 189 56.63 -33.30 5.28
CA ALA A 189 57.39 -34.25 6.09
C ALA A 189 56.95 -35.70 5.87
N VAL A 190 55.63 -35.95 5.85
CA VAL A 190 55.08 -37.29 5.55
C VAL A 190 55.48 -37.74 4.15
N SER A 191 55.44 -36.86 3.15
CA SER A 191 55.88 -37.16 1.79
C SER A 191 57.35 -37.55 1.73
N TYR A 192 58.22 -36.81 2.43
CA TYR A 192 59.65 -37.13 2.49
C TYR A 192 59.92 -38.47 3.19
N TYR A 193 59.22 -38.76 4.29
CA TYR A 193 59.33 -40.06 4.97
C TYR A 193 58.90 -41.23 4.09
N LEU A 194 57.81 -41.07 3.31
CA LEU A 194 57.35 -42.10 2.38
C LEU A 194 58.32 -42.31 1.20
N GLN A 195 58.94 -41.25 0.70
CA GLN A 195 59.97 -41.36 -0.34
C GLN A 195 61.22 -42.06 0.18
N PHE A 196 61.66 -41.76 1.41
CA PHE A 196 62.83 -42.41 2.00
C PHE A 196 62.61 -43.89 2.34
N ASN A 197 61.40 -44.27 2.78
CA ASN A 197 61.09 -45.67 3.12
C ASN A 197 60.79 -46.57 1.90
N HIS A 198 60.62 -46.01 0.70
CA HIS A 198 60.45 -46.79 -0.54
C HIS A 198 61.77 -47.09 -1.27
N LEU A 199 62.89 -46.56 -0.77
CA LEU A 199 64.23 -46.69 -1.34
C LEU A 199 65.12 -47.71 -0.58
N ILE A 200 64.53 -48.46 0.35
CA ILE A 200 65.12 -49.63 1.04
C ILE A 200 64.32 -50.85 0.60
#